data_AF-A0A919ZX20-F1
#
_entry.id   AF-A0A919ZX20-F1
#
_cell.length_a   1.000
_cell.length_b   1.000
_cell.length_c   1.000
_cell.angle_alpha   90.00
_cell.angle_beta   90.00
_cell.angle_gamma   90.00
#
_symmetry.space_group_name_H-M   'P 1'
#
loop_
_entity.id
_entity.type
_entity.pdbx_description
1 polymer ?
#
loop_
_entity_poly.entity_id
_entity_poly.type
_entity_poly.pdbx_seq_one_letter_code
_entity_poly.pdbx_strand_id
1 'polypeptide(L)' 'MVQNIEHLQRWKDGKTGIPIVDAGIREMLNTGWMHNRLRMIVAMFLSKIY' A
#
# COMPACT_ATOMS: atom_id res chain seq x y z
N MET A 1 14.86 0.45 15.42
CA MET A 1 13.54 1.12 15.25
C MET A 1 13.45 2.00 13.98
N VAL A 2 14.46 2.04 13.09
CA VAL A 2 14.44 2.92 11.90
C VAL A 2 13.80 2.26 10.66
N GLN A 3 13.98 0.94 10.48
CA GLN A 3 13.50 0.21 9.29
C GLN A 3 11.97 0.31 9.07
N ASN A 4 11.17 0.30 10.14
CA ASN A 4 9.71 0.28 10.03
C ASN A 4 9.15 1.55 9.38
N ILE A 5 9.78 2.72 9.63
CA ILE A 5 9.33 4.01 9.10
C ILE A 5 9.54 4.09 7.59
N GLU A 6 10.68 3.61 7.09
CA GLU A 6 10.98 3.59 5.66
C GLU A 6 10.03 2.66 4.89
N HIS A 7 9.79 1.47 5.43
CA HIS A 7 8.86 0.51 4.86
C HIS A 7 7.42 1.04 4.82
N LEU A 8 6.96 1.67 5.90
CA LEU A 8 5.66 2.33 5.95
C LEU A 8 5.57 3.47 4.95
N GLN A 9 6.63 4.27 4.79
CA GLN A 9 6.66 5.37 3.83
C GLN A 9 6.57 4.85 2.39
N ARG A 10 7.33 3.79 2.07
CA ARG A 10 7.26 3.14 0.76
C ARG A 10 5.87 2.56 0.45
N TRP A 11 5.18 2.03 1.45
CA TRP A 11 3.79 1.62 1.31
C TRP A 11 2.90 2.83 1.03
N LYS A 12 2.96 3.90 1.85
CA LYS A 12 2.17 5.13 1.63
C LYS A 12 2.38 5.74 0.24
N ASP A 13 3.59 5.65 -0.30
CA ASP A 13 3.95 6.20 -1.61
C ASP A 13 3.62 5.25 -2.80
N GLY A 14 3.16 4.03 -2.55
CA GLY A 14 2.95 3.03 -3.60
C GLY A 14 4.25 2.64 -4.33
N LYS A 15 5.31 2.40 -3.55
CA LYS A 15 6.66 1.98 -3.98
C LYS A 15 7.08 0.68 -3.27
N THR A 16 6.13 -0.22 -3.06
CA THR A 16 6.33 -1.50 -2.38
C THR A 16 7.03 -2.52 -3.29
N GLY A 17 6.95 -2.33 -4.62
CA GLY A 17 7.46 -3.27 -5.62
C GLY A 17 6.45 -4.36 -6.00
N ILE A 18 5.27 -4.35 -5.39
CA ILE A 18 4.17 -5.26 -5.72
C ILE A 18 3.14 -4.50 -6.57
N PRO A 19 3.01 -4.83 -7.87
CA PRO A 19 2.22 -4.04 -8.81
C PRO A 19 0.77 -3.78 -8.38
N ILE A 20 0.10 -4.78 -7.81
CA ILE A 20 -1.30 -4.66 -7.40
C ILE A 20 -1.48 -3.77 -6.17
N VAL A 21 -0.54 -3.79 -5.23
CA VAL A 21 -0.57 -2.94 -4.03
C VAL A 21 -0.26 -1.50 -4.42
N ASP A 22 0.79 -1.32 -5.22
CA ASP A 22 1.20 0.01 -5.69
C ASP A 22 0.12 0.67 -6.55
N ALA A 23 -0.57 -0.08 -7.40
CA ALA A 23 -1.71 0.41 -8.18
C ALA A 23 -2.88 0.87 -7.29
N GLY A 24 -3.24 0.09 -6.27
CA GLY A 24 -4.32 0.46 -5.36
C GLY A 24 -4.03 1.72 -4.56
N ILE A 25 -2.80 1.84 -4.05
CA ILE A 25 -2.39 3.04 -3.31
C ILE A 25 -2.37 4.27 -4.22
N ARG A 26 -1.90 4.15 -5.45
CA ARG A 26 -1.94 5.26 -6.42
C ARG A 26 -3.36 5.64 -6.85
N GLU A 27 -4.25 4.66 -7.04
CA GLU A 27 -5.68 4.91 -7.30
C GLU A 27 -6.29 5.73 -6.15
N MET A 28 -6.05 5.30 -4.90
CA MET A 28 -6.52 6.00 -3.72
C MET A 28 -5.97 7.43 -3.60
N LEU A 29 -4.67 7.64 -3.86
CA LEU A 29 -4.05 8.97 -3.80
C LEU A 29 -4.58 9.91 -4.89
N ASN A 30 -4.88 9.38 -6.08
CA ASN A 30 -5.34 10.21 -7.20
C ASN A 30 -6.85 10.45 -7.20
N THR A 31 -7.65 9.49 -6.73
CA THR A 31 -9.12 9.53 -6.87
C THR A 31 -9.86 9.62 -5.54
N GLY A 32 -9.18 9.40 -4.41
CA GLY A 32 -9.82 9.25 -3.09
C GLY A 32 -10.63 7.96 -2.94
N TRP A 33 -10.61 7.08 -3.95
CA TRP A 33 -11.35 5.82 -3.96
C TRP A 33 -10.41 4.64 -4.20
N MET A 34 -10.82 3.49 -3.68
CA MET A 34 -10.13 2.22 -3.89
C MET A 34 -11.17 1.11 -3.84
N HIS A 35 -11.11 0.18 -4.80
CA HIS A 35 -12.05 -0.93 -4.84
C HIS A 35 -12.02 -1.76 -3.55
N ASN A 36 -13.18 -2.23 -3.09
CA ASN A 36 -13.32 -2.96 -1.82
C ASN A 36 -12.37 -4.16 -1.71
N ARG A 37 -12.24 -4.94 -2.78
CA ARG A 37 -11.30 -6.08 -2.82
C ARG A 37 -9.85 -5.64 -2.71
N LEU A 38 -9.52 -4.48 -3.26
CA LEU A 38 -8.16 -3.95 -3.27
C LEU A 38 -7.78 -3.39 -1.91
N ARG A 39 -8.73 -2.78 -1.17
CA ARG A 39 -8.55 -2.35 0.23
C ARG A 39 -8.12 -3.51 1.12
N MET A 40 -8.76 -4.68 0.98
CA MET A 40 -8.37 -5.88 1.73
C MET A 40 -6.93 -6.30 1.42
N ILE A 41 -6.56 -6.36 0.14
CA ILE A 41 -5.21 -6.79 -0.29
C ILE A 41 -4.15 -5.82 0.25
N VAL A 42 -4.36 -4.52 0.06
CA VAL A 42 -3.43 -3.46 0.47
C VAL A 42 -3.25 -3.43 2.00
N ALA A 43 -4.33 -3.64 2.76
CA ALA A 43 -4.27 -3.72 4.23
C ALA A 43 -3.60 -5.01 4.73
N MET A 44 -3.96 -6.17 4.17
CA MET A 44 -3.35 -7.45 4.55
C MET A 44 -1.86 -7.48 4.23
N PHE A 45 -1.46 -6.84 3.12
CA PHE A 45 -0.05 -6.69 2.76
C PHE A 45 0.73 -5.95 3.86
N LEU A 46 0.20 -4.83 4.36
CA LEU A 46 0.81 -4.06 5.44
C LEU A 46 0.87 -4.83 6.76
N SER A 47 -0.16 -5.62 7.07
CA SER A 47 -0.24 -6.33 8.36
C SER A 47 0.46 -7.68 8.41
N LYS A 48 0.70 -8.35 7.27
CA LYS A 48 1.20 -9.73 7.23
C LYS A 48 2.53 -9.94 6.52
N ILE A 49 2.84 -9.11 5.54
CA ILE A 49 3.97 -9.34 4.63
C ILE A 49 5.12 -8.36 4.91
N TYR A 50 4.82 -7.22 5.52
CA TYR A 50 5.74 -6.12 5.79
C TYR A 50 6.06 -5.98 7.28
#